data_AF-A0A439DHC2-F1
#
_entry.id   AF-A0A439DHC2-F1
#
_cell.length_a   1.000
_cell.length_b   1.000
_cell.length_c   1.000
_cell.angle_alpha   90.00
_cell.angle_beta   90.00
_cell.angle_gamma   90.00
#
_symmetry.space_group_name_H-M   'P 1'
#
loop_
_entity.id
_entity.type
_entity.pdbx_description
1 polymer ?
#
loop_
_entity_poly.entity_id
_entity_poly.type
_entity_poly.pdbx_seq_one_letter_code
_entity_poly.pdbx_strand_id
1 'polypeptide(L)'
;MSALEESQTDDFEGPSTSQPQLEDTGSQVDGIRPRFDPTPLQPPPPQSWLDPKGDLRIDVGMFPAKSFVVCSRTLARTSPFWDKMLYGEFRESKPCPEDGNLEWTVKLPEDNTTAMGLLLNIVHGRFDVVPSYEDPIYIRDLYDISVVTDKYDMAYVLKPWAKGWLRSTLL
;
A
#
# COMPACT_ATOMS: atom_id res chain seq x y z
N MET A 1 2.94 73.19 21.80
CA MET A 1 3.48 72.42 20.66
C MET A 1 2.76 71.08 20.68
N SER A 2 1.85 70.69 19.79
CA SER A 2 1.34 71.24 18.53
C SER A 2 -0.05 70.64 18.25
N ALA A 3 -0.88 71.43 17.55
CA ALA A 3 -1.97 71.12 16.61
C ALA A 3 -3.15 70.21 17.06
N LEU A 4 -4.42 70.65 17.11
CA LEU A 4 -5.33 71.16 16.02
C LEU A 4 -5.59 70.05 14.96
N GLU A 5 -6.78 69.65 14.53
CA GLU A 5 -8.18 70.14 14.45
C GLU A 5 -9.12 68.89 14.41
N GLU A 6 -10.29 68.86 15.06
CA GLU A 6 -11.66 69.14 14.51
C GLU A 6 -11.90 68.58 13.08
N SER A 7 -12.91 67.77 12.76
CA SER A 7 -14.35 68.03 12.95
C SER A 7 -15.22 66.84 12.50
N GLN A 8 -16.46 66.92 12.98
CA GLN A 8 -17.64 66.06 12.98
C GLN A 8 -18.37 65.96 11.62
N THR A 9 -19.20 64.92 11.43
CA THR A 9 -20.55 64.91 10.76
C THR A 9 -20.94 63.45 10.46
N ASP A 10 -21.91 62.89 11.17
CA ASP A 10 -23.38 62.98 11.03
C ASP A 10 -23.96 61.82 10.18
N ASP A 11 -24.81 61.07 10.86
CA ASP A 11 -25.66 60.00 10.34
C ASP A 11 -26.68 60.53 9.33
N PHE A 12 -26.94 59.78 8.26
CA PHE A 12 -28.18 59.95 7.48
C PHE A 12 -28.67 58.61 6.94
N GLU A 13 -29.86 58.23 7.42
CA GLU A 13 -30.63 57.04 7.08
C GLU A 13 -31.31 57.20 5.71
N GLY A 14 -31.41 56.11 4.94
CA GLY A 14 -32.14 56.04 3.68
C GLY A 14 -32.60 54.61 3.33
N PRO A 15 -33.67 54.45 2.54
CA PRO A 15 -34.79 53.56 2.92
C PRO A 15 -34.80 52.18 2.25
N SER A 16 -35.58 51.30 2.88
CA SER A 16 -36.07 50.02 2.35
C SER A 16 -36.73 50.18 0.97
N THR A 17 -36.39 49.33 0.01
CA THR A 17 -37.18 49.13 -1.21
C THR A 17 -37.08 47.68 -1.67
N SER A 18 -38.21 46.99 -1.63
CA SER A 18 -38.45 45.65 -2.13
C SER A 18 -38.22 45.57 -3.65
N GLN A 19 -37.57 44.50 -4.12
CA GLN A 19 -37.66 44.05 -5.51
C GLN A 19 -37.74 42.52 -5.61
N PRO A 20 -38.37 42.00 -6.68
CA PRO A 20 -39.08 40.71 -6.67
C PRO A 20 -38.24 39.52 -7.13
N GLN A 21 -38.60 38.32 -6.67
CA GLN A 21 -38.07 37.05 -7.18
C GLN A 21 -38.50 36.86 -8.64
N LEU A 22 -37.51 36.69 -9.53
CA LEU A 22 -37.67 36.15 -10.87
C LEU A 22 -37.37 34.66 -10.83
N GLU A 23 -38.40 33.84 -11.03
CA GLU A 23 -38.24 32.44 -11.43
C GLU A 23 -37.75 32.41 -12.88
N ASP A 24 -36.56 31.84 -13.10
CA ASP A 24 -36.11 31.45 -14.45
C ASP A 24 -36.07 29.93 -14.55
N THR A 25 -37.05 29.41 -15.25
CA THR A 25 -37.16 28.02 -15.68
C THR A 25 -36.25 27.80 -16.89
N GLY A 26 -35.04 27.28 -16.64
CA GLY A 26 -34.11 26.82 -17.67
C GLY A 26 -33.74 25.35 -17.48
N SER A 27 -34.48 24.45 -18.11
CA SER A 27 -34.02 23.09 -18.41
C SER A 27 -33.02 23.16 -19.57
N GLN A 28 -31.86 22.46 -19.50
CA GLN A 28 -31.33 21.56 -20.54
C GLN A 28 -29.82 21.25 -20.33
N VAL A 29 -29.54 19.96 -20.05
CA VAL A 29 -28.36 19.13 -20.41
C VAL A 29 -26.96 19.52 -19.91
N ASP A 30 -26.66 19.16 -18.65
CA ASP A 30 -25.28 18.84 -18.29
C ASP A 30 -24.89 17.50 -18.92
N GLY A 31 -23.99 17.59 -19.91
CA GLY A 31 -23.43 16.45 -20.59
C GLY A 31 -22.81 15.48 -19.59
N ILE A 32 -23.25 14.21 -19.67
CA ILE A 32 -22.55 13.08 -19.08
C ILE A 32 -21.20 13.01 -19.78
N ARG A 33 -20.19 13.69 -19.22
CA ARG A 33 -18.80 13.36 -19.53
C ARG A 33 -18.59 11.95 -18.98
N PRO A 34 -18.33 10.93 -19.81
CA PRO A 34 -17.91 9.66 -19.27
C PRO A 34 -16.66 9.93 -18.43
N ARG A 35 -16.73 9.60 -17.14
CA ARG A 35 -15.55 9.59 -16.29
C ARG A 35 -14.58 8.65 -16.99
N PHE A 36 -13.43 9.16 -17.40
CA PHE A 36 -12.31 8.30 -17.72
C PHE A 36 -11.93 7.62 -16.41
N ASP A 37 -12.50 6.45 -16.17
CA ASP A 37 -11.95 5.54 -15.16
C ASP A 37 -10.64 5.02 -15.76
N PRO A 38 -9.47 5.36 -15.19
CA PRO A 38 -8.23 4.73 -15.57
C PRO A 38 -8.24 3.32 -14.98
N THR A 39 -9.06 2.44 -15.54
CA THR A 39 -8.87 1.01 -15.36
C THR A 39 -7.47 0.74 -15.91
N PRO A 40 -6.54 0.16 -15.14
CA PRO A 40 -5.21 -0.13 -15.68
C PRO A 40 -5.37 -1.00 -16.92
N LEU A 41 -4.87 -0.53 -18.07
CA LEU A 41 -4.84 -1.27 -19.34
C LEU A 41 -3.90 -2.50 -19.29
N GLN A 42 -3.39 -2.83 -18.11
CA GLN A 42 -2.46 -3.93 -17.89
C GLN A 42 -3.20 -5.08 -17.23
N PRO A 43 -3.00 -6.32 -17.73
CA PRO A 43 -3.54 -7.49 -17.07
C PRO A 43 -3.07 -7.49 -15.60
N PRO A 44 -3.90 -7.97 -14.66
CA PRO A 44 -3.48 -8.09 -13.28
C PRO A 44 -2.16 -8.89 -13.22
N PRO A 45 -1.24 -8.54 -12.31
CA PRO A 45 0.04 -9.23 -12.24
C PRO A 45 -0.15 -10.75 -12.10
N PRO A 46 0.76 -11.57 -12.66
CA PRO A 46 0.73 -13.01 -12.43
C PRO A 46 0.71 -13.32 -10.93
N GLN A 47 -0.28 -14.10 -10.50
CA GLN A 47 -0.46 -14.45 -9.10
C GLN A 47 0.24 -15.76 -8.76
N SER A 48 0.98 -15.74 -7.67
CA SER A 48 1.53 -16.94 -7.02
C SER A 48 0.78 -17.20 -5.73
N TRP A 49 0.05 -18.31 -5.64
CA TRP A 49 -0.61 -18.74 -4.41
C TRP A 49 0.41 -19.46 -3.52
N LEU A 50 0.72 -18.88 -2.36
CA LEU A 50 1.56 -19.52 -1.33
C LEU A 50 0.76 -20.20 -0.24
N ASP A 51 -0.50 -19.79 -0.05
CA ASP A 51 -1.45 -20.45 0.83
C ASP A 51 -2.76 -20.70 0.06
N PRO A 52 -3.25 -21.96 -0.05
CA PRO A 52 -4.52 -22.26 -0.70
C PRO A 52 -5.74 -21.57 -0.06
N LYS A 53 -5.63 -21.15 1.21
CA LYS A 53 -6.63 -20.40 1.96
C LYS A 53 -6.16 -18.96 2.23
N GLY A 54 -5.24 -18.45 1.41
CA GLY A 54 -4.73 -17.10 1.54
C GLY A 54 -5.86 -16.06 1.50
N ASP A 55 -5.76 -15.08 2.39
CA ASP A 55 -6.74 -14.03 2.62
C ASP A 55 -6.17 -12.63 2.35
N LEU A 56 -4.89 -12.55 1.97
CA LEU A 56 -4.17 -11.31 1.68
C LEU A 56 -3.41 -11.45 0.35
N ARG A 57 -3.54 -10.45 -0.52
CA ARG A 57 -2.70 -10.27 -1.70
C ARG A 57 -1.59 -9.27 -1.42
N ILE A 58 -0.36 -9.59 -1.82
CA ILE A 58 0.78 -8.66 -1.78
C ILE A 58 1.29 -8.45 -3.21
N ASP A 59 1.24 -7.22 -3.69
CA ASP A 59 1.76 -6.81 -4.99
C ASP A 59 3.16 -6.21 -4.81
N VAL A 60 4.19 -6.84 -5.37
CA VAL A 60 5.60 -6.50 -5.13
C VAL A 60 6.27 -6.01 -6.42
N GLY A 61 7.02 -4.92 -6.32
CA GLY A 61 7.82 -4.33 -7.41
C GLY A 61 7.08 -3.27 -8.22
N MET A 62 7.85 -2.40 -8.89
CA MET A 62 7.30 -1.24 -9.62
C MET A 62 6.60 -1.64 -10.93
N PHE A 63 7.30 -2.34 -11.83
CA PHE A 63 6.74 -2.80 -13.10
C PHE A 63 7.66 -3.83 -13.83
N PRO A 64 7.15 -5.02 -14.26
CA PRO A 64 5.86 -5.58 -13.87
C PRO A 64 5.90 -6.01 -12.40
N ALA A 65 4.85 -5.65 -11.65
CA ALA A 65 4.68 -6.16 -10.29
C ALA A 65 4.45 -7.69 -10.36
N LYS A 66 4.63 -8.37 -9.23
CA LYS A 66 4.20 -9.76 -9.04
C LYS A 66 3.29 -9.85 -7.83
N SER A 67 2.18 -10.56 -7.98
CA SER A 67 1.21 -10.74 -6.89
C SER A 67 1.46 -12.07 -6.18
N PHE A 68 1.41 -12.03 -4.86
CA PHE A 68 1.49 -13.20 -4.00
C PHE A 68 0.24 -13.30 -3.14
N VAL A 69 -0.43 -14.45 -3.15
CA VAL A 69 -1.60 -14.70 -2.28
C VAL A 69 -1.15 -15.53 -1.09
N VAL A 70 -1.32 -14.96 0.10
CA VAL A 70 -0.70 -15.40 1.36
C VAL A 70 -1.71 -15.44 2.50
N CYS A 71 -1.35 -16.13 3.58
CA CYS A 71 -2.09 -16.07 4.85
C CYS A 71 -1.56 -14.92 5.71
N SER A 72 -2.40 -13.90 5.91
CA SER A 72 -2.11 -12.70 6.71
C SER A 72 -1.67 -13.02 8.14
N ARG A 73 -2.29 -14.03 8.77
CA ARG A 73 -1.97 -14.47 10.14
C ARG A 73 -0.59 -15.13 10.24
N THR A 74 -0.12 -15.77 9.17
CA THR A 74 1.25 -16.29 9.13
C THR A 74 2.23 -15.14 9.18
N LEU A 75 2.05 -14.12 8.34
CA LEU A 75 2.91 -12.93 8.32
C LEU A 75 2.94 -12.20 9.67
N ALA A 76 1.77 -11.88 10.21
CA ALA A 76 1.65 -11.20 11.50
C ALA A 76 2.31 -11.98 12.64
N ARG A 77 2.12 -13.30 12.69
CA ARG A 77 2.80 -14.14 13.70
C ARG A 77 4.31 -14.14 13.54
N THR A 78 4.81 -14.01 12.31
CA THR A 78 6.24 -14.04 12.02
C THR A 78 6.93 -12.68 12.13
N SER A 79 6.20 -11.57 12.20
CA SER A 79 6.79 -10.23 12.24
C SER A 79 5.90 -9.24 12.97
N PRO A 80 6.41 -8.57 14.02
CA PRO A 80 5.71 -7.46 14.66
C PRO A 80 5.41 -6.31 13.70
N PHE A 81 6.26 -6.09 12.69
CA PHE A 81 6.02 -5.10 11.65
C PHE A 81 4.75 -5.46 10.86
N TRP A 82 4.66 -6.71 10.38
CA TRP A 82 3.50 -7.16 9.62
C TRP A 82 2.24 -7.22 10.47
N ASP A 83 2.34 -7.63 11.74
CA ASP A 83 1.20 -7.60 12.67
C ASP A 83 0.63 -6.19 12.80
N LYS A 84 1.50 -5.21 13.08
CA LYS A 84 1.12 -3.81 13.21
C LYS A 84 0.59 -3.21 11.91
N MET A 85 1.16 -3.55 10.76
CA MET A 85 0.71 -3.04 9.46
C MET A 85 -0.64 -3.63 9.05
N LEU A 86 -0.85 -4.93 9.25
CA LEU A 86 -2.05 -5.64 8.80
C LEU A 86 -3.24 -5.51 9.75
N TYR A 87 -3.00 -5.30 11.04
CA TYR A 87 -4.05 -5.27 12.06
C TYR A 87 -4.05 -4.00 12.93
N GLY A 88 -3.19 -3.03 12.62
CA GLY A 88 -3.18 -1.72 13.26
C GLY A 88 -4.03 -0.68 12.51
N GLU A 89 -3.64 0.59 12.64
CA GLU A 89 -4.34 1.73 12.05
C GLU A 89 -3.64 2.22 10.78
N PHE A 90 -3.32 1.29 9.86
CA PHE A 90 -2.66 1.59 8.60
C PHE A 90 -3.63 1.48 7.43
N ARG A 91 -3.28 2.08 6.29
CA ARG A 91 -4.08 1.97 5.07
C ARG A 91 -4.08 0.54 4.51
N GLU A 92 -3.02 -0.19 4.82
CA GLU A 92 -2.76 -1.58 4.48
C GLU A 92 -3.51 -2.56 5.39
N SER A 93 -4.12 -2.07 6.47
CA SER A 93 -4.79 -2.92 7.45
C SER A 93 -6.03 -3.61 6.88
N LYS A 94 -6.44 -4.69 7.54
CA LYS A 94 -7.55 -5.52 7.11
C LYS A 94 -8.83 -4.69 6.94
N PRO A 95 -9.50 -4.73 5.78
CA PRO A 95 -10.76 -4.02 5.56
C PRO A 95 -11.84 -4.47 6.56
N CYS A 96 -12.72 -3.55 6.97
CA CYS A 96 -13.87 -3.91 7.78
C CYS A 96 -14.86 -4.71 6.92
N PRO A 97 -15.49 -5.77 7.44
CA PRO A 97 -16.50 -6.53 6.68
C PRO A 97 -17.68 -5.67 6.19
N GLU A 98 -17.96 -4.57 6.89
CA GLU A 98 -19.01 -3.61 6.56
C GLU A 98 -18.68 -2.75 5.32
N ASP A 99 -17.40 -2.64 4.95
CA ASP A 99 -16.95 -1.93 3.74
C ASP A 99 -17.26 -2.71 2.45
N GLY A 100 -17.84 -3.92 2.57
CA GLY A 100 -18.16 -4.83 1.48
C GLY A 100 -17.09 -5.88 1.23
N ASN A 101 -17.20 -6.61 0.12
CA ASN A 101 -16.25 -7.65 -0.27
C ASN A 101 -15.00 -7.02 -0.93
N LEU A 102 -14.29 -6.16 -0.18
CA LEU A 102 -13.05 -5.58 -0.67
C LEU A 102 -11.94 -6.62 -0.68
N GLU A 103 -11.29 -6.76 -1.82
CA GLU A 103 -10.05 -7.49 -1.93
C GLU A 103 -8.97 -6.83 -1.06
N TRP A 104 -8.42 -7.58 -0.09
CA TRP A 104 -7.35 -7.09 0.77
C TRP A 104 -6.00 -7.18 0.05
N THR A 105 -5.51 -6.04 -0.44
CA THR A 105 -4.24 -5.94 -1.17
C THR A 105 -3.27 -4.95 -0.52
N VAL A 106 -2.03 -5.38 -0.31
CA VAL A 106 -0.91 -4.53 0.11
C VAL A 106 0.04 -4.35 -1.07
N LYS A 107 0.43 -3.10 -1.37
CA LYS A 107 1.34 -2.77 -2.49
C LYS A 107 2.71 -2.38 -1.96
N LEU A 108 3.75 -3.06 -2.45
CA LEU A 108 5.15 -2.88 -2.09
C LEU A 108 5.99 -2.58 -3.35
N PRO A 109 5.81 -1.40 -3.96
CA PRO A 109 6.44 -1.10 -5.26
C PRO A 109 7.96 -1.06 -5.20
N GLU A 110 8.53 -0.69 -4.05
CA GLU A 110 9.99 -0.50 -3.89
C GLU A 110 10.74 -1.79 -3.54
N ASP A 111 10.01 -2.87 -3.27
CA ASP A 111 10.63 -4.12 -2.81
C ASP A 111 11.08 -4.99 -3.98
N ASN A 112 12.18 -5.70 -3.74
CA ASN A 112 12.69 -6.71 -4.67
C ASN A 112 11.74 -7.92 -4.70
N THR A 113 11.16 -8.17 -5.87
CA THR A 113 10.18 -9.23 -6.11
C THR A 113 10.71 -10.63 -5.81
N THR A 114 11.97 -10.91 -6.16
CA THR A 114 12.60 -12.23 -5.96
C THR A 114 12.87 -12.46 -4.48
N ALA A 115 13.47 -11.49 -3.79
CA ALA A 115 13.76 -11.58 -2.37
C ALA A 115 12.48 -11.67 -1.52
N MET A 116 11.46 -10.86 -1.82
CA MET A 116 10.16 -10.97 -1.15
C MET A 116 9.52 -12.33 -1.42
N GLY A 117 9.55 -12.82 -2.66
CA GLY A 117 9.06 -14.16 -2.99
C GLY A 117 9.75 -15.26 -2.19
N LEU A 118 11.08 -15.18 -2.03
CA LEU A 118 11.86 -16.12 -1.21
C LEU A 118 11.45 -16.06 0.27
N LEU A 119 11.35 -14.85 0.85
CA LEU A 119 10.88 -14.65 2.22
C LEU A 119 9.48 -15.25 2.43
N LEU A 120 8.54 -14.96 1.53
CA LEU A 120 7.18 -15.47 1.60
C LEU A 120 7.15 -17.00 1.54
N ASN A 121 7.95 -17.64 0.68
CA ASN A 121 8.03 -19.10 0.66
C ASN A 121 8.57 -19.67 1.97
N ILE A 122 9.57 -19.03 2.58
CA ILE A 122 10.13 -19.45 3.88
C ILE A 122 9.05 -19.40 4.97
N VAL A 123 8.35 -18.28 5.13
CA VAL A 123 7.38 -18.11 6.24
C VAL A 123 6.12 -18.94 6.04
N HIS A 124 5.79 -19.31 4.80
CA HIS A 124 4.72 -20.25 4.48
C HIS A 124 5.15 -21.72 4.50
N GLY A 125 6.40 -22.03 4.87
CA GLY A 125 6.88 -23.41 5.01
C GLY A 125 7.06 -24.14 3.67
N ARG A 126 7.15 -23.41 2.56
CA ARG A 126 7.35 -23.96 1.20
C ARG A 126 8.83 -24.15 0.92
N PHE A 127 9.47 -25.00 1.71
CA PHE A 127 10.93 -25.19 1.65
C PHE A 127 11.38 -25.95 0.40
N ASP A 128 10.47 -26.63 -0.29
CA ASP A 128 10.71 -27.32 -1.56
C ASP A 128 11.16 -26.39 -2.69
N VAL A 129 10.84 -25.10 -2.58
CA VAL A 129 11.24 -24.06 -3.56
C VAL A 129 12.27 -23.06 -3.00
N VAL A 130 12.77 -23.30 -1.78
CA VAL A 130 13.82 -22.48 -1.15
C VAL A 130 15.17 -23.16 -1.44
N PRO A 131 16.21 -22.42 -1.91
CA PRO A 131 17.53 -23.00 -2.09
C PRO A 131 17.98 -23.70 -0.81
N SER A 132 18.39 -24.96 -0.93
CA SER A 132 18.88 -25.73 0.21
C SER A 132 20.15 -25.08 0.78
N TYR A 133 20.57 -25.53 1.95
CA TYR A 133 21.80 -25.04 2.56
C TYR A 133 23.07 -25.47 1.77
N GLU A 134 22.94 -26.41 0.83
CA GLU A 134 24.03 -26.87 -0.03
C GLU A 134 24.03 -26.18 -1.40
N ASP A 135 22.88 -25.62 -1.81
CA ASP A 135 22.75 -24.95 -3.10
C ASP A 135 23.55 -23.64 -3.14
N PRO A 136 24.21 -23.31 -4.27
CA PRO A 136 24.88 -22.04 -4.44
C PRO A 136 23.84 -20.91 -4.47
N ILE A 137 24.17 -19.81 -3.80
CA ILE A 137 23.41 -18.58 -3.84
C ILE A 137 24.34 -17.44 -4.24
N TYR A 138 23.87 -16.53 -5.10
CA TYR A 138 24.67 -15.38 -5.46
C TYR A 138 24.73 -14.39 -4.29
N ILE A 139 25.87 -13.71 -4.11
CA ILE A 139 26.03 -12.69 -3.07
C ILE A 139 24.95 -11.60 -3.16
N ARG A 140 24.50 -11.28 -4.38
CA ARG A 140 23.40 -10.34 -4.62
C ARG A 140 22.08 -10.82 -4.04
N ASP A 141 21.73 -12.10 -4.24
CA ASP A 141 20.49 -12.65 -3.70
C ASP A 141 20.51 -12.70 -2.18
N LEU A 142 21.67 -13.04 -1.59
CA LEU A 142 21.87 -13.02 -0.14
C LEU A 142 21.76 -11.59 0.42
N TYR A 143 22.28 -10.59 -0.28
CA TYR A 143 22.10 -9.19 0.07
C TYR A 143 20.63 -8.78 -0.01
N ASP A 144 19.96 -9.06 -1.13
CA ASP A 144 18.57 -8.67 -1.36
C ASP A 144 17.62 -9.28 -0.32
N ILE A 145 17.77 -10.57 0.02
CA ILE A 145 16.98 -11.20 1.09
C ILE A 145 17.31 -10.63 2.47
N SER A 146 18.57 -10.25 2.72
CA SER A 146 18.97 -9.61 3.98
C SER A 146 18.32 -8.23 4.13
N VAL A 147 18.28 -7.42 3.07
CA VAL A 147 17.62 -6.11 3.06
C VAL A 147 16.13 -6.25 3.36
N VAL A 148 15.44 -7.17 2.67
CA VAL A 148 14.00 -7.40 2.88
C VAL A 148 13.74 -7.91 4.29
N THR A 149 14.50 -8.89 4.77
CA THR A 149 14.27 -9.45 6.11
C THR A 149 14.62 -8.49 7.23
N ASP A 150 15.59 -7.60 7.07
CA ASP A 150 15.87 -6.53 8.02
C ASP A 150 14.71 -5.51 8.05
N LYS A 151 14.28 -5.03 6.87
CA LYS A 151 13.17 -4.07 6.72
C LYS A 151 11.89 -4.51 7.43
N TYR A 152 11.57 -5.80 7.36
CA TYR A 152 10.34 -6.37 7.91
C TYR A 152 10.51 -7.04 9.28
N ASP A 153 11.67 -6.91 9.93
CA ASP A 153 11.98 -7.54 11.23
C ASP A 153 11.81 -9.08 11.22
N MET A 154 12.41 -9.72 10.20
CA MET A 154 12.31 -11.16 9.93
C MET A 154 13.65 -11.85 9.73
N ALA A 155 14.79 -11.18 9.98
CA ALA A 155 16.13 -11.77 9.75
C ALA A 155 16.32 -13.14 10.43
N TYR A 156 15.64 -13.37 11.56
CA TYR A 156 15.69 -14.64 12.28
C TYR A 156 15.16 -15.85 11.49
N VAL A 157 14.31 -15.65 10.48
CA VAL A 157 13.75 -16.75 9.67
C VAL A 157 14.81 -17.39 8.78
N LEU A 158 15.92 -16.69 8.51
CA LEU A 158 17.02 -17.18 7.68
C LEU A 158 17.96 -18.14 8.42
N LYS A 159 17.85 -18.26 9.75
CA LYS A 159 18.74 -19.08 10.59
C LYS A 159 19.01 -20.50 10.06
N PRO A 160 18.01 -21.25 9.54
CA PRO A 160 18.25 -22.60 9.04
C PRO A 160 19.22 -22.67 7.86
N TRP A 161 19.28 -21.63 7.02
CA TRP A 161 20.10 -21.61 5.81
C TRP A 161 21.36 -20.77 5.93
N ALA A 162 21.39 -19.78 6.83
CA ALA A 162 22.43 -18.76 6.91
C ALA A 162 23.86 -19.31 6.82
N LYS A 163 24.18 -20.37 7.58
CA LYS A 163 25.51 -20.99 7.57
C LYS A 163 25.85 -21.66 6.23
N GLY A 164 24.88 -22.30 5.60
CA GLY A 164 25.06 -22.98 4.32
C GLY A 164 25.24 -21.97 3.19
N TRP A 165 24.30 -21.03 3.09
CA TRP A 165 24.34 -19.96 2.11
C TRP A 165 25.62 -19.13 2.19
N LEU A 166 26.08 -18.73 3.38
CA LEU A 166 27.35 -18.00 3.54
C LEU A 166 28.58 -18.80 3.08
N ARG A 167 28.57 -20.13 3.17
CA ARG A 167 29.66 -20.99 2.68
C ARG A 167 29.61 -21.20 1.18
N SER A 168 28.40 -21.27 0.63
CA SER A 168 28.11 -21.51 -0.79
C SER A 168 27.88 -20.20 -1.55
N THR A 169 28.28 -19.05 -0.99
CA THR A 169 28.07 -17.76 -1.65
C THR A 169 29.06 -17.59 -2.79
N LEU A 170 28.54 -17.31 -3.98
CA LEU A 170 29.35 -16.98 -5.16
C LEU A 170 29.40 -15.46 -5.34
N LEU A 171 30.59 -14.94 -5.69
CA LEU A 171 30.83 -13.53 -6.01
C LEU A 171 30.22 -13.12 -7.35
#